data_AF-A0A7X7GL81-F1
#
_entry.id   AF-A0A7X7GL81-F1
#
_cell.length_a   1.000
_cell.length_b   1.000
_cell.length_c   1.000
_cell.angle_alpha   90.00
_cell.angle_beta   90.00
_cell.angle_gamma   90.00
#
_symmetry.space_group_name_H-M   'P 1'
#
loop_
_entity.id
_entity.type
_entity.pdbx_description
1 polymer ?
#
loop_
_entity_poly.entity_id
_entity_poly.type
_entity_poly.pdbx_seq_one_letter_code
_entity_poly.pdbx_strand_id
1 'polypeptide(L)'
;ALGERALDDVTHAVESLVSACAPVHSGRPTTIDVMVDLGNGRRLTGTIGGVHGNVIGRSIFSKLSAKHRITAWIQLLAVAASGRDEGWQAVTTGRGRGRMPAWRSTMIAPGNAHDLLLQLVDLRDRGLGAVLPLTTGAAAAYAEQRARGGSIDMALESAGNEFGGKFGDGKDRHVQYLYGSGVGFGELTAAEPLADERTWFDDPTRFGVLSRRLWAPLLAAEKQGRP
;
A
#
# COMPACT_ATOMS: atom_id res chain seq x y z
N ALA A 1 -29.64 -23.74 13.93
CA ALA A 1 -30.36 -22.50 13.64
C ALA A 1 -29.47 -21.25 13.58
N LEU A 2 -28.86 -20.75 14.68
CA LEU A 2 -28.01 -19.54 14.63
C LEU A 2 -26.64 -19.79 13.97
N GLY A 3 -26.02 -20.94 14.23
CA GLY A 3 -24.75 -21.32 13.62
C GLY A 3 -24.83 -21.56 12.11
N GLU A 4 -25.91 -22.16 11.63
CA GLU A 4 -26.15 -22.40 10.20
C GLU A 4 -26.29 -21.08 9.43
N ARG A 5 -27.09 -20.12 9.94
CA ARG A 5 -27.24 -18.81 9.28
C ARG A 5 -25.92 -18.04 9.21
N ALA A 6 -25.13 -18.05 10.29
CA ALA A 6 -23.82 -17.41 10.29
C ALA A 6 -22.84 -18.09 9.31
N LEU A 7 -22.92 -19.42 9.19
CA LEU A 7 -22.11 -20.19 8.23
C LEU A 7 -22.54 -19.90 6.79
N ASP A 8 -23.84 -19.80 6.53
CA ASP A 8 -24.39 -19.46 5.21
C ASP A 8 -23.92 -18.07 4.78
N ASP A 9 -23.99 -17.07 5.67
CA ASP A 9 -23.52 -15.71 5.37
C ASP A 9 -22.03 -15.67 5.04
N VAL A 10 -21.20 -16.40 5.79
CA VAL A 10 -19.76 -16.50 5.52
C VAL A 10 -19.50 -17.22 4.21
N THR A 11 -20.22 -18.31 3.93
CA THR A 11 -20.10 -19.10 2.71
C THR A 11 -20.40 -18.24 1.49
N HIS A 12 -21.52 -17.52 1.48
CA HIS A 12 -21.88 -16.62 0.38
C HIS A 12 -20.84 -15.51 0.18
N ALA A 13 -20.29 -14.94 1.27
CA ALA A 13 -19.25 -13.92 1.18
C ALA A 13 -17.93 -14.48 0.60
N VAL A 14 -17.56 -15.71 0.98
CA VAL A 14 -16.38 -16.41 0.45
C VAL A 14 -16.58 -16.74 -1.02
N GLU A 15 -17.70 -17.35 -1.40
CA GLU A 15 -18.01 -17.72 -2.78
C GLU A 15 -18.02 -16.50 -3.70
N SER A 16 -18.63 -15.40 -3.26
CA SER A 16 -18.63 -14.15 -4.02
C SER A 16 -17.21 -13.60 -4.24
N LEU A 17 -16.36 -13.69 -3.22
CA LEU A 17 -14.96 -13.27 -3.32
C LEU A 17 -14.16 -14.19 -4.24
N VAL A 18 -14.32 -15.51 -4.11
CA VAL A 18 -13.65 -16.51 -4.95
C VAL A 18 -14.03 -16.34 -6.42
N SER A 19 -15.33 -16.16 -6.71
CA SER A 19 -15.82 -15.88 -8.05
C SER A 19 -15.20 -14.61 -8.64
N ALA A 20 -15.12 -13.54 -7.84
CA ALA A 20 -14.46 -12.29 -8.25
C ALA A 20 -12.94 -12.44 -8.47
N CYS A 21 -12.29 -13.40 -7.81
CA CYS A 21 -10.85 -13.65 -7.96
C CYS A 21 -10.51 -14.59 -9.11
N ALA A 22 -11.44 -15.47 -9.51
CA ALA A 22 -11.18 -16.55 -10.45
C ALA A 22 -10.53 -16.10 -11.79
N PRO A 23 -10.97 -15.00 -12.45
CA PRO A 23 -10.34 -14.57 -13.71
C PRO A 23 -8.86 -14.23 -13.57
N VAL A 24 -8.47 -13.62 -12.44
CA VAL A 24 -7.09 -13.20 -12.14
C VAL A 24 -6.18 -14.40 -11.87
N HIS A 25 -6.73 -15.49 -11.37
CA HIS A 25 -5.99 -16.71 -11.00
C HIS A 25 -6.09 -17.79 -12.08
N SER A 26 -6.44 -17.41 -13.31
CA SER A 26 -6.50 -18.34 -14.44
C SER A 26 -5.11 -18.88 -14.80
N GLY A 27 -5.07 -20.10 -15.31
CA GLY A 27 -3.82 -20.78 -15.66
C GLY A 27 -3.00 -21.26 -14.46
N ARG A 28 -1.80 -21.75 -14.75
CA ARG A 28 -0.90 -22.31 -13.73
C ARG A 28 -0.18 -21.19 -12.98
N PRO A 29 -0.24 -21.14 -11.63
CA PRO A 29 0.54 -20.18 -10.88
C PRO A 29 2.04 -20.49 -10.99
N THR A 30 2.83 -19.43 -11.11
CA THR A 30 4.28 -19.48 -11.17
C THR A 30 4.90 -18.60 -10.10
N THR A 31 6.21 -18.71 -9.97
CA THR A 31 7.02 -17.94 -9.03
C THR A 31 8.15 -17.26 -9.79
N ILE A 32 8.49 -16.05 -9.38
CA ILE A 32 9.49 -15.19 -10.00
C ILE A 32 10.57 -14.84 -8.99
N ASP A 33 11.79 -15.26 -9.27
CA ASP A 33 12.96 -14.74 -8.56
C ASP A 33 13.35 -13.38 -9.14
N VAL A 34 13.51 -12.40 -8.25
CA VAL A 34 13.92 -11.04 -8.58
C VAL A 34 15.32 -10.78 -8.07
N MET A 35 16.11 -10.13 -8.90
CA MET A 35 17.41 -9.59 -8.55
C MET A 35 17.51 -8.21 -9.20
N VAL A 36 17.53 -7.16 -8.39
CA VAL A 36 17.58 -5.77 -8.86
C VAL A 36 18.82 -5.12 -8.28
N ASP A 37 19.63 -4.51 -9.14
CA ASP A 37 20.75 -3.67 -8.73
C ASP A 37 20.21 -2.37 -8.14
N LEU A 38 20.56 -2.05 -6.90
CA LEU A 38 20.16 -0.82 -6.23
C LEU A 38 21.24 0.27 -6.31
N GLY A 39 22.32 0.02 -7.05
CA GLY A 39 23.52 0.85 -7.08
C GLY A 39 24.42 0.62 -5.87
N ASN A 40 25.65 1.15 -5.96
CA ASN A 40 26.66 1.08 -4.88
C ASN A 40 26.92 -0.35 -4.35
N GLY A 41 26.81 -1.35 -5.22
CA GLY A 41 27.02 -2.77 -4.88
C GLY A 41 25.89 -3.42 -4.06
N ARG A 42 24.78 -2.71 -3.81
CA ARG A 42 23.61 -3.25 -3.11
C ARG A 42 22.66 -3.92 -4.09
N ARG A 43 22.03 -5.03 -3.66
CA ARG A 43 21.03 -5.74 -4.46
C ARG A 43 19.77 -6.01 -3.66
N LEU A 44 18.62 -5.88 -4.31
CA LEU A 44 17.36 -6.44 -3.82
C LEU A 44 17.21 -7.84 -4.41
N THR A 45 17.09 -8.84 -3.55
CA THR A 45 16.81 -10.23 -3.95
C THR A 45 15.53 -10.70 -3.29
N GLY A 46 14.75 -11.51 -3.98
CA GLY A 46 13.56 -12.11 -3.40
C GLY A 46 12.82 -13.00 -4.39
N THR A 47 11.73 -13.58 -3.91
CA THR A 47 10.91 -14.51 -4.66
C THR A 47 9.45 -14.10 -4.55
N ILE A 48 8.78 -13.93 -5.69
CA ILE A 48 7.39 -13.45 -5.80
C ILE A 48 6.53 -14.57 -6.39
N GLY A 49 5.66 -15.13 -5.56
CA GLY A 49 4.69 -16.14 -5.97
C GLY A 49 3.35 -15.54 -6.42
N GLY A 50 2.41 -16.41 -6.81
CA GLY A 50 1.06 -16.00 -7.23
C GLY A 50 1.04 -15.32 -8.59
N VAL A 51 1.99 -15.66 -9.46
CA VAL A 51 2.11 -15.05 -10.79
C VAL A 51 1.36 -15.88 -11.83
N HIS A 52 0.42 -15.24 -12.51
CA HIS A 52 -0.39 -15.79 -13.60
C HIS A 52 -0.08 -15.01 -14.88
N GLY A 53 0.79 -15.55 -15.73
CA GLY A 53 1.32 -14.81 -16.88
C GLY A 53 2.15 -13.60 -16.44
N ASN A 54 1.71 -12.38 -16.77
CA ASN A 54 2.29 -11.11 -16.34
C ASN A 54 1.54 -10.45 -15.18
N VAL A 55 0.65 -11.18 -14.50
CA VAL A 55 -0.18 -10.67 -13.39
C VAL A 55 0.26 -11.28 -12.07
N ILE A 56 0.66 -10.44 -11.12
CA ILE A 56 0.84 -10.80 -9.71
C ILE A 56 -0.55 -10.76 -9.06
N GLY A 57 -1.18 -11.94 -8.97
CA GLY A 57 -2.53 -12.11 -8.44
C GLY A 57 -2.53 -12.37 -6.95
N ARG A 58 -3.34 -11.61 -6.20
CA ARG A 58 -3.51 -11.82 -4.75
C ARG A 58 -4.96 -11.75 -4.33
N SER A 59 -5.38 -12.76 -3.56
CA SER A 59 -6.69 -12.83 -2.91
C SER A 59 -6.54 -12.72 -1.40
N ILE A 60 -7.37 -11.89 -0.74
CA ILE A 60 -7.37 -11.76 0.72
C ILE A 60 -8.78 -11.83 1.29
N PHE A 61 -9.00 -12.61 2.35
CA PHE A 61 -10.28 -12.64 3.06
C PHE A 61 -10.41 -11.51 4.10
N SER A 62 -9.91 -10.33 3.76
CA SER A 62 -9.94 -9.13 4.60
C SER A 62 -10.32 -7.93 3.74
N LYS A 63 -10.75 -6.84 4.40
CA LYS A 63 -10.97 -5.57 3.68
C LYS A 63 -9.69 -5.18 2.95
N LEU A 64 -9.80 -4.81 1.67
CA LEU A 64 -8.66 -4.23 0.97
C LEU A 64 -8.25 -2.94 1.69
N SER A 65 -6.96 -2.82 2.02
CA SER A 65 -6.44 -1.75 2.86
C SER A 65 -5.05 -1.33 2.41
N ALA A 66 -4.56 -0.21 2.95
CA ALA A 66 -3.28 0.39 2.59
C ALA A 66 -2.12 -0.63 2.58
N LYS A 67 -1.95 -1.42 3.65
CA LYS A 67 -0.87 -2.43 3.73
C LYS A 67 -0.86 -3.42 2.56
N HIS A 68 -2.04 -3.80 2.06
CA HIS A 68 -2.15 -4.74 0.94
C HIS A 68 -1.70 -4.08 -0.37
N ARG A 69 -2.13 -2.83 -0.58
CA ARG A 69 -1.79 -2.03 -1.77
C ARG A 69 -0.30 -1.74 -1.84
N ILE A 70 0.31 -1.27 -0.75
CA ILE A 70 1.75 -0.95 -0.75
C ILE A 70 2.61 -2.21 -0.91
N THR A 71 2.18 -3.36 -0.38
CA THR A 71 2.86 -4.63 -0.61
C THR A 71 2.83 -5.02 -2.09
N ALA A 72 1.66 -4.94 -2.72
CA ALA A 72 1.48 -5.25 -4.14
C ALA A 72 2.31 -4.31 -5.03
N TRP A 73 2.40 -3.03 -4.67
CA TRP A 73 3.22 -2.04 -5.36
C TRP A 73 4.71 -2.36 -5.31
N ILE A 74 5.25 -2.68 -4.12
CA ILE A 74 6.66 -3.06 -3.97
C ILE A 74 6.98 -4.31 -4.80
N GLN A 75 6.12 -5.31 -4.79
CA GLN A 75 6.28 -6.53 -5.58
C GLN A 75 6.26 -6.22 -7.08
N LEU A 76 5.32 -5.39 -7.53
CA LEU A 76 5.21 -4.97 -8.92
C LEU A 76 6.47 -4.25 -9.40
N LEU A 77 6.96 -3.28 -8.62
CA LEU A 77 8.19 -2.56 -8.95
C LEU A 77 9.40 -3.50 -8.98
N ALA A 78 9.50 -4.43 -8.04
CA ALA A 78 10.61 -5.39 -8.00
C ALA A 78 10.64 -6.31 -9.22
N VAL A 79 9.49 -6.80 -9.70
CA VAL A 79 9.43 -7.60 -10.94
C VAL A 79 9.77 -6.73 -12.15
N ALA A 80 9.14 -5.56 -12.27
CA ALA A 80 9.36 -4.68 -13.42
C ALA A 80 10.82 -4.17 -13.50
N ALA A 81 11.46 -3.92 -12.36
CA ALA A 81 12.86 -3.49 -12.30
C ALA A 81 13.88 -4.64 -12.50
N SER A 82 13.43 -5.90 -12.57
CA SER A 82 14.31 -7.07 -12.74
C SER A 82 14.74 -7.34 -14.19
N GLY A 83 14.43 -6.44 -15.13
CA GLY A 83 14.81 -6.57 -16.54
C GLY A 83 13.98 -7.60 -17.31
N ARG A 84 12.74 -7.85 -16.88
CA ARG A 84 11.78 -8.75 -17.55
C ARG A 84 10.88 -7.98 -18.52
N ASP A 85 10.10 -8.73 -19.31
CA ASP A 85 9.13 -8.20 -20.28
C ASP A 85 8.22 -7.10 -19.70
N GLU A 86 7.76 -6.19 -20.53
CA GLU A 86 6.87 -5.09 -20.13
C GLU A 86 5.44 -5.57 -19.81
N GLY A 87 4.63 -4.67 -19.23
CA GLY A 87 3.20 -4.91 -19.03
C GLY A 87 2.84 -5.68 -17.77
N TRP A 88 3.74 -5.76 -16.79
CA TRP A 88 3.45 -6.33 -15.48
C TRP A 88 2.29 -5.61 -14.78
N GLN A 89 1.44 -6.40 -14.13
CA GLN A 89 0.34 -5.90 -13.32
C GLN A 89 0.32 -6.55 -11.96
N ALA A 90 -0.12 -5.80 -10.95
CA ALA A 90 -0.49 -6.37 -9.66
C ALA A 90 -2.00 -6.19 -9.45
N VAL A 91 -2.68 -7.30 -9.16
CA VAL A 91 -4.12 -7.33 -8.94
C VAL A 91 -4.39 -7.93 -7.57
N THR A 92 -4.81 -7.08 -6.63
CA THR A 92 -5.18 -7.50 -5.27
C THR A 92 -6.68 -7.35 -5.09
N THR A 93 -7.36 -8.48 -4.85
CA THR A 93 -8.80 -8.51 -4.57
C THR A 93 -9.02 -8.91 -3.13
N GLY A 94 -9.80 -8.09 -2.41
CA GLY A 94 -10.19 -8.35 -1.03
C GLY A 94 -11.68 -8.13 -0.81
N ARG A 95 -12.12 -8.25 0.44
CA ARG A 95 -13.51 -7.96 0.82
C ARG A 95 -13.81 -6.47 0.61
N GLY A 96 -15.01 -6.18 0.11
CA GLY A 96 -15.50 -4.82 -0.06
C GLY A 96 -15.94 -4.15 1.25
N ARG A 97 -16.46 -2.92 1.11
CA ARG A 97 -17.09 -2.17 2.20
C ARG A 97 -18.62 -2.27 2.12
N GLY A 98 -19.28 -2.33 3.27
CA GLY A 98 -20.75 -2.37 3.35
C GLY A 98 -21.32 -3.59 2.63
N ARG A 99 -22.23 -3.36 1.68
CA ARG A 99 -22.90 -4.41 0.91
C ARG A 99 -22.06 -4.97 -0.25
N MET A 100 -20.85 -4.46 -0.47
CA MET A 100 -20.00 -4.90 -1.57
C MET A 100 -19.24 -6.16 -1.19
N PRO A 101 -19.42 -7.28 -1.91
CA PRO A 101 -18.76 -8.54 -1.55
C PRO A 101 -17.24 -8.45 -1.74
N ALA A 102 -16.79 -7.78 -2.80
CA ALA A 102 -15.38 -7.68 -3.15
C ALA A 102 -14.99 -6.27 -3.63
N TRP A 103 -13.71 -5.95 -3.48
CA TRP A 103 -13.08 -4.72 -3.95
C TRP A 103 -11.68 -5.04 -4.46
N ARG A 104 -11.31 -4.44 -5.59
CA ARG A 104 -10.07 -4.73 -6.30
C ARG A 104 -9.22 -3.48 -6.45
N SER A 105 -7.92 -3.65 -6.23
CA SER A 105 -6.88 -2.73 -6.67
C SER A 105 -6.12 -3.38 -7.83
N THR A 106 -6.00 -2.65 -8.93
CA THR A 106 -5.22 -3.04 -10.12
C THR A 106 -4.17 -1.97 -10.37
N MET A 107 -2.91 -2.38 -10.46
CA MET A 107 -1.79 -1.49 -10.75
C MET A 107 -1.05 -1.98 -11.99
N ILE A 108 -0.64 -1.05 -12.85
CA ILE A 108 0.21 -1.33 -14.01
C ILE A 108 1.61 -0.83 -13.67
N ALA A 109 2.64 -1.63 -13.96
CA ALA A 109 4.01 -1.23 -13.71
C ALA A 109 4.36 0.01 -14.56
N PRO A 110 4.88 1.08 -13.93
CA PRO A 110 5.34 2.25 -14.68
C PRO A 110 6.69 1.96 -15.35
N GLY A 111 6.98 2.67 -16.45
CA GLY A 111 8.24 2.49 -17.19
C GLY A 111 9.51 2.83 -16.39
N ASN A 112 9.39 3.67 -15.35
CA ASN A 112 10.48 4.04 -14.44
C ASN A 112 10.46 3.23 -13.13
N ALA A 113 10.09 1.95 -13.18
CA ALA A 113 9.93 1.10 -11.99
C ALA A 113 11.21 1.02 -11.13
N HIS A 114 12.38 1.00 -11.76
CA HIS A 114 13.67 0.96 -11.07
C HIS A 114 13.90 2.22 -10.21
N ASP A 115 13.70 3.41 -10.78
CA ASP A 115 13.84 4.67 -10.04
C ASP A 115 12.87 4.74 -8.86
N LEU A 116 11.61 4.33 -9.05
CA LEU A 116 10.62 4.32 -7.98
C LEU A 116 10.97 3.32 -6.87
N LEU A 117 11.57 2.19 -7.21
CA LEU A 117 12.08 1.24 -6.22
C LEU A 117 13.23 1.84 -5.41
N LEU A 118 14.15 2.59 -6.05
CA LEU A 118 15.21 3.32 -5.34
C LEU A 118 14.65 4.37 -4.38
N GLN A 119 13.55 5.05 -4.72
CA GLN A 119 12.89 5.99 -3.80
C GLN A 119 12.35 5.29 -2.55
N LEU A 120 11.80 4.07 -2.69
CA LEU A 120 11.34 3.28 -1.55
C LEU A 120 12.50 2.77 -0.68
N VAL A 121 13.65 2.45 -1.31
CA VAL A 121 14.87 2.09 -0.60
C VAL A 121 15.44 3.28 0.17
N ASP A 122 15.43 4.49 -0.40
CA ASP A 122 15.82 5.72 0.31
C ASP A 122 14.95 5.96 1.55
N LEU A 123 13.63 5.81 1.44
CA LEU A 123 12.73 5.88 2.61
C LEU A 123 13.07 4.81 3.66
N ARG A 124 13.35 3.57 3.24
CA ARG A 124 13.77 2.51 4.16
C ARG A 124 15.07 2.87 4.87
N ASP A 125 16.07 3.35 4.16
CA ASP A 125 17.38 3.66 4.72
C ASP A 125 17.29 4.82 5.72
N ARG A 126 16.49 5.85 5.43
CA ARG A 126 16.15 6.91 6.40
C ARG A 126 15.46 6.34 7.64
N GLY A 127 14.50 5.43 7.45
CA GLY A 127 13.77 4.75 8.53
C GLY A 127 14.61 3.83 9.40
N LEU A 128 15.76 3.36 8.91
CA LEU A 128 16.75 2.63 9.70
C LEU A 128 17.67 3.55 10.51
N GLY A 129 17.91 4.77 10.02
CA GLY A 129 18.72 5.77 10.72
C GLY A 129 17.94 6.53 11.80
N ALA A 130 16.66 6.80 11.57
CA ALA A 130 15.77 7.46 12.52
C ALA A 130 14.32 7.04 12.31
N VAL A 131 13.51 7.13 13.36
CA VAL A 131 12.07 6.87 13.25
C VAL A 131 11.45 7.88 12.28
N LEU A 132 10.85 7.37 11.19
CA LEU A 132 10.08 8.21 10.28
C LEU A 132 8.71 8.53 10.90
N PRO A 133 8.24 9.78 10.81
CA PRO A 133 6.88 10.14 11.20
C PRO A 133 5.91 9.68 10.11
N LEU A 134 5.71 8.37 9.99
CA LEU A 134 4.88 7.77 8.96
C LEU A 134 4.20 6.50 9.48
N THR A 135 2.90 6.40 9.26
CA THR A 135 2.12 5.18 9.52
C THR A 135 1.31 4.82 8.29
N THR A 136 1.07 3.51 8.09
CA THR A 136 0.62 3.00 6.79
C THR A 136 -0.78 3.49 6.39
N GLY A 137 -1.74 3.46 7.31
CA GLY A 137 -3.12 3.88 7.06
C GLY A 137 -3.23 5.39 6.92
N ALA A 138 -2.74 6.14 7.90
CA ALA A 138 -2.82 7.59 7.94
C ALA A 138 -2.11 8.24 6.73
N ALA A 139 -0.92 7.75 6.36
CA ALA A 139 -0.20 8.25 5.20
C ALA A 139 -0.93 8.00 3.88
N ALA A 140 -1.59 6.83 3.76
CA ALA A 140 -2.42 6.53 2.59
C ALA A 140 -3.61 7.48 2.49
N ALA A 141 -4.31 7.71 3.61
CA ALA A 141 -5.45 8.63 3.69
C ALA A 141 -5.04 10.06 3.32
N TYR A 142 -3.91 10.54 3.85
CA TYR A 142 -3.33 11.84 3.50
C TYR A 142 -3.07 11.96 1.99
N ALA A 143 -2.31 11.01 1.44
CA ALA A 143 -1.89 11.06 0.05
C ALA A 143 -3.08 10.91 -0.91
N GLU A 144 -4.08 10.09 -0.60
CA GLU A 144 -5.31 9.98 -1.38
C GLU A 144 -6.08 11.30 -1.43
N GLN A 145 -6.20 11.98 -0.29
CA GLN A 145 -6.88 13.27 -0.23
C GLN A 145 -6.16 14.32 -1.07
N ARG A 146 -4.81 14.35 -0.99
CA ARG A 146 -3.99 15.23 -1.82
C ARG A 146 -4.05 14.88 -3.31
N ALA A 147 -4.07 13.59 -3.67
CA ALA A 147 -4.17 13.14 -5.06
C ALA A 147 -5.52 13.51 -5.70
N ARG A 148 -6.59 13.61 -4.91
CA ARG A 148 -7.91 14.09 -5.37
C ARG A 148 -8.03 15.62 -5.43
N GLY A 149 -6.95 16.35 -5.15
CA GLY A 149 -6.93 17.82 -5.14
C GLY A 149 -7.44 18.45 -3.84
N GLY A 150 -7.65 17.67 -2.78
CA GLY A 150 -8.05 18.20 -1.46
C GLY A 150 -6.96 19.08 -0.84
N SER A 151 -7.34 20.04 0.01
CA SER A 151 -6.39 20.91 0.72
C SER A 151 -5.51 20.14 1.71
N ILE A 152 -4.45 20.79 2.22
CA ILE A 152 -3.61 20.23 3.28
C ILE A 152 -4.45 19.93 4.53
N ASP A 153 -5.32 20.87 4.94
CA ASP A 153 -6.17 20.70 6.11
C ASP A 153 -7.10 19.48 5.98
N MET A 154 -7.75 19.31 4.82
CA MET A 154 -8.59 18.13 4.57
C MET A 154 -7.76 16.84 4.62
N ALA A 155 -6.53 16.87 4.11
CA ALA A 155 -5.65 15.71 4.11
C ALA A 155 -5.18 15.36 5.53
N LEU A 156 -4.82 16.35 6.35
CA LEU A 156 -4.48 16.18 7.77
C LEU A 156 -5.68 15.66 8.57
N GLU A 157 -6.87 16.19 8.34
CA GLU A 157 -8.11 15.71 8.97
C GLU A 157 -8.39 14.25 8.59
N SER A 158 -8.31 13.91 7.30
CA SER A 158 -8.53 12.52 6.85
C SER A 158 -7.50 11.56 7.44
N ALA A 159 -6.23 11.97 7.51
CA ALA A 159 -5.16 11.16 8.10
C ALA A 159 -5.33 11.00 9.62
N GLY A 160 -5.71 12.07 10.33
CA GLY A 160 -5.99 12.03 11.76
C GLY A 160 -7.17 11.13 12.11
N ASN A 161 -8.23 11.15 11.31
CA ASN A 161 -9.38 10.25 11.45
C ASN A 161 -8.99 8.77 11.24
N GLU A 162 -8.17 8.47 10.23
CA GLU A 162 -7.66 7.11 10.00
C GLU A 162 -6.74 6.67 11.14
N PHE A 163 -5.86 7.55 11.63
CA PHE A 163 -4.93 7.27 12.73
C PHE A 163 -5.67 6.99 14.05
N GLY A 164 -6.65 7.82 14.39
CA GLY A 164 -7.39 7.76 15.67
C GLY A 164 -8.54 6.76 15.71
N GLY A 165 -8.91 6.17 14.57
CA GLY A 165 -10.03 5.24 14.45
C GLY A 165 -9.93 4.02 15.37
N LYS A 166 -11.04 3.30 15.54
CA LYS A 166 -11.13 2.09 16.41
C LYS A 166 -10.05 1.04 16.10
N PHE A 167 -9.65 0.95 14.83
CA PHE A 167 -8.59 0.07 14.34
C PHE A 167 -7.51 0.86 13.60
N GLY A 168 -7.35 2.14 13.95
CA GLY A 168 -6.39 3.05 13.33
C GLY A 168 -4.96 2.80 13.80
N ASP A 169 -4.00 3.35 13.05
CA ASP A 169 -2.57 3.14 13.26
C ASP A 169 -2.11 3.53 14.69
N GLY A 170 -2.76 4.49 15.36
CA GLY A 170 -2.43 4.86 16.75
C GLY A 170 -2.70 3.76 17.78
N LYS A 171 -3.39 2.67 17.39
CA LYS A 171 -3.61 1.48 18.22
C LYS A 171 -2.56 0.41 18.02
N ASP A 172 -1.70 0.55 17.01
CA ASP A 172 -0.68 -0.45 16.74
C ASP A 172 0.42 -0.43 17.81
N ARG A 173 0.79 -1.63 18.29
CA ARG A 173 1.76 -1.80 19.38
C ARG A 173 3.11 -1.15 19.08
N HIS A 174 3.57 -1.21 17.84
CA HIS A 174 4.85 -0.61 17.45
C HIS A 174 4.79 0.92 17.45
N VAL A 175 3.65 1.52 17.10
CA VAL A 175 3.45 2.99 17.18
C VAL A 175 3.41 3.43 18.65
N GLN A 176 2.66 2.73 19.49
CA GLN A 176 2.62 3.03 20.93
C GLN A 176 3.95 2.79 21.64
N TYR A 177 4.74 1.84 21.18
CA TYR A 177 6.09 1.62 21.69
C TYR A 177 7.03 2.81 21.40
N LEU A 178 6.93 3.39 20.20
CA LEU A 178 7.78 4.51 19.77
C LEU A 178 7.35 5.85 20.37
N TYR A 179 6.05 6.11 20.47
CA TYR A 179 5.49 7.42 20.82
C TYR A 179 4.73 7.45 22.16
N GLY A 180 4.64 6.32 22.85
CA GLY A 180 3.92 6.20 24.12
C GLY A 180 2.44 5.82 23.98
N SER A 181 1.88 5.33 25.09
CA SER A 181 0.45 5.01 25.20
C SER A 181 -0.36 6.31 25.19
N GLY A 182 -1.17 6.52 24.16
CA GLY A 182 -1.97 7.75 24.01
C GLY A 182 -1.42 8.72 22.96
N VAL A 183 -0.44 8.31 22.16
CA VAL A 183 0.04 9.05 20.98
C VAL A 183 -1.13 9.62 20.17
N GLY A 184 -1.08 10.94 19.97
CA GLY A 184 -1.99 11.67 19.09
C GLY A 184 -1.39 11.86 17.70
N PHE A 185 -2.24 12.09 16.70
CA PHE A 185 -1.78 12.35 15.33
C PHE A 185 -0.88 13.60 15.20
N GLY A 186 -1.02 14.56 16.14
CA GLY A 186 -0.15 15.74 16.21
C GLY A 186 1.34 15.41 16.33
N GLU A 187 1.70 14.31 17.00
CA GLU A 187 3.11 13.89 17.17
C GLU A 187 3.77 13.53 15.83
N LEU A 188 2.99 12.95 14.90
CA LEU A 188 3.50 12.61 13.57
C LEU A 188 3.65 13.85 12.68
N THR A 189 2.91 14.91 12.95
CA THR A 189 2.87 16.12 12.10
C THR A 189 3.70 17.28 12.65
N ALA A 190 4.29 17.12 13.84
CA ALA A 190 5.08 18.14 14.53
C ALA A 190 6.41 18.48 13.83
N ALA A 191 7.01 17.53 13.11
CA ALA A 191 8.28 17.74 12.43
C ALA A 191 8.09 18.44 11.08
N GLU A 192 8.88 19.48 10.82
CA GLU A 192 9.02 20.06 9.49
C GLU A 192 9.85 19.15 8.56
N PRO A 193 9.62 19.18 7.22
CA PRO A 193 10.43 18.41 6.29
C PRO A 193 11.89 18.84 6.32
N LEU A 194 12.79 17.87 6.16
CA LEU A 194 14.22 18.14 5.99
C LEU A 194 14.48 18.92 4.69
N ALA A 195 15.61 19.62 4.61
CA ALA A 195 15.92 20.50 3.48
C ALA A 195 15.88 19.78 2.12
N ASP A 196 16.36 18.54 2.06
CA ASP A 196 16.31 17.69 0.87
C ASP A 196 14.89 17.14 0.60
N GLU A 197 14.13 16.80 1.64
CA GLU A 197 12.75 16.33 1.54
C GLU A 197 11.79 17.40 0.97
N ARG A 198 12.03 18.68 1.26
CA ARG A 198 11.24 19.82 0.72
C ARG A 198 11.23 19.89 -0.80
N THR A 199 12.24 19.29 -1.46
CA THR A 199 12.32 19.26 -2.92
C THR A 199 11.34 18.27 -3.56
N TRP A 200 10.83 17.31 -2.80
CA TRP A 200 9.97 16.25 -3.34
C TRP A 200 8.53 16.72 -3.52
N PHE A 201 7.99 17.42 -2.52
CA PHE A 201 6.63 17.91 -2.51
C PHE A 201 6.51 19.17 -1.67
N ASP A 202 5.71 20.12 -2.15
CA ASP A 202 5.28 21.27 -1.36
C ASP A 202 4.25 20.81 -0.31
N ASP A 203 4.70 20.72 0.93
CA ASP A 203 3.92 20.33 2.11
C ASP A 203 4.58 20.88 3.39
N PRO A 204 3.82 21.45 4.34
CA PRO A 204 4.40 22.06 5.55
C PRO A 204 4.89 21.02 6.57
N THR A 205 4.40 19.77 6.50
CA THR A 205 4.74 18.73 7.48
C THR A 205 5.63 17.67 6.86
N ARG A 206 6.58 17.15 7.64
CA ARG A 206 7.42 16.02 7.21
C ARG A 206 6.56 14.79 6.90
N PHE A 207 5.54 14.54 7.72
CA PHE A 207 4.55 13.49 7.49
C PHE A 207 3.90 13.61 6.11
N GLY A 208 3.46 14.80 5.71
CA GLY A 208 2.80 15.02 4.42
C GLY A 208 3.75 14.79 3.24
N VAL A 209 4.98 15.31 3.29
CA VAL A 209 6.01 15.05 2.27
C VAL A 209 6.28 13.55 2.13
N LEU A 210 6.54 12.85 3.23
CA LEU A 210 6.84 11.42 3.23
C LEU A 210 5.64 10.58 2.76
N SER A 211 4.43 10.96 3.17
CA SER A 211 3.19 10.31 2.73
C SER A 211 3.03 10.38 1.22
N ARG A 212 3.24 11.56 0.64
CA ARG A 212 3.18 11.74 -0.82
C ARG A 212 4.33 11.03 -1.54
N ARG A 213 5.54 11.03 -0.97
CA ARG A 213 6.69 10.28 -1.49
C ARG A 213 6.42 8.79 -1.59
N LEU A 214 5.78 8.22 -0.58
CA LEU A 214 5.45 6.80 -0.54
C LEU A 214 4.28 6.43 -1.47
N TRP A 215 3.23 7.26 -1.51
CA TRP A 215 1.94 6.86 -2.08
C TRP A 215 1.62 7.49 -3.43
N ALA A 216 2.13 8.67 -3.77
CA ALA A 216 1.73 9.35 -5.01
C ALA A 216 2.05 8.53 -6.28
N PRO A 217 3.23 7.88 -6.42
CA PRO A 217 3.50 7.02 -7.57
C PRO A 217 2.55 5.83 -7.67
N LEU A 218 2.25 5.19 -6.54
CA LEU A 218 1.28 4.09 -6.46
C LEU A 218 -0.10 4.56 -6.89
N LEU A 219 -0.58 5.68 -6.36
CA LEU A 219 -1.90 6.24 -6.65
C LEU A 219 -2.06 6.62 -8.12
N ALA A 220 -0.99 7.09 -8.77
CA ALA A 220 -1.00 7.39 -10.21
C ALA A 220 -1.11 6.12 -11.08
N ALA A 221 -0.58 4.99 -10.61
CA ALA A 221 -0.61 3.70 -11.30
C ALA A 221 -1.83 2.83 -10.95
N GLU A 222 -2.60 3.20 -9.93
CA GLU A 222 -3.66 2.38 -9.37
C GLU A 222 -5.05 2.73 -9.90
N LYS A 223 -5.82 1.70 -10.24
CA LYS A 223 -7.27 1.75 -10.38
C LYS A 223 -7.92 0.88 -9.32
N GLN A 224 -8.80 1.47 -8.53
CA GLN A 224 -9.64 0.75 -7.59
C GLN A 224 -11.08 0.69 -8.06
N GLY A 225 -11.74 -0.44 -7.80
CA GLY A 225 -13.14 -0.59 -8.16
C GLY A 225 -13.71 -1.94 -7.77
N ARG A 226 -14.95 -2.14 -8.21
CA ARG A 226 -15.56 -3.47 -8.18
C ARG A 226 -14.84 -4.38 -9.20
N PRO A 227 -14.59 -5.65 -8.85
CA PRO A 227 -14.08 -6.68 -9.75
C PRO A 227 -14.82 -6.78 -11.09
#